data_AF-S5FUB5-F1
#
_entry.id   AF-S5FUB5-F1
#
_cell.length_a   1.000
_cell.length_b   1.000
_cell.length_c   1.000
_cell.angle_alpha   90.00
_cell.angle_beta   90.00
_cell.angle_gamma   90.00
#
_symmetry.space_group_name_H-M   'P 1'
#
loop_
_entity.id
_entity.type
_entity.pdbx_description
1 polymer ?
#
loop_
_entity_poly.entity_id
_entity_poly.type
_entity_poly.pdbx_seq_one_letter_code
_entity_poly.pdbx_strand_id
1 'polypeptide(L)'
;VYNGLRWGMMLFIISEVCFFFAFFWAYFHSSLAPNMDIGSCWPPIYIFPLNPFQIPLLNTAILLASGVSVTWAHHSLMNNNLKSAIHSMIITISLGFYFTILQMMEYMEASFSISDSIYGSTFFVATGFHGLHVIIGSTFLLMCLLRIMMNHFSS
;
A
#
# COMPACT_ATOMS: atom_id res chain seq x y z
N VAL A 1 -28.81 -9.26 -0.41
CA VAL A 1 -27.80 -8.72 0.55
C VAL A 1 -26.38 -8.82 -0.01
N TYR A 2 -25.84 -10.02 -0.29
CA TYR A 2 -24.46 -10.19 -0.78
C TYR A 2 -24.10 -9.37 -2.02
N ASN A 3 -24.97 -9.33 -3.04
CA ASN A 3 -24.72 -8.52 -4.24
C ASN A 3 -24.64 -7.02 -3.93
N GLY A 4 -25.47 -6.53 -2.99
CA GLY A 4 -25.41 -5.13 -2.55
C GLY A 4 -24.10 -4.79 -1.84
N LEU A 5 -23.62 -5.68 -0.96
CA LEU A 5 -22.32 -5.51 -0.29
C LEU A 5 -21.14 -5.55 -1.28
N ARG A 6 -21.21 -6.41 -2.31
CA ARG A 6 -20.19 -6.46 -3.37
C ARG A 6 -20.15 -5.14 -4.16
N TRP A 7 -21.30 -4.63 -4.59
CA TRP A 7 -21.37 -3.34 -5.27
C TRP A 7 -20.91 -2.18 -4.38
N GLY A 8 -21.29 -2.17 -3.11
CA GLY A 8 -20.83 -1.18 -2.14
C GLY A 8 -19.31 -1.17 -2.01
N MET A 9 -18.67 -2.35 -1.87
CA MET A 9 -17.21 -2.45 -1.80
C MET A 9 -16.54 -2.01 -3.11
N MET A 10 -17.08 -2.38 -4.27
CA MET A 10 -16.55 -1.93 -5.57
C MET A 10 -16.60 -0.41 -5.71
N LEU A 11 -17.73 0.22 -5.36
CA LEU A 11 -17.88 1.67 -5.42
C LEU A 11 -16.95 2.39 -4.43
N PHE A 12 -16.77 1.83 -3.22
CA PHE A 12 -15.80 2.35 -2.24
C PHE A 12 -14.37 2.29 -2.78
N ILE A 13 -13.95 1.18 -3.38
CA ILE A 13 -12.61 1.07 -3.99
C ILE A 13 -12.46 2.08 -5.14
N ILE A 14 -13.49 2.26 -5.97
CA ILE A 14 -13.46 3.25 -7.07
C ILE A 14 -13.28 4.67 -6.51
N SER A 15 -13.97 5.03 -5.41
CA SER A 15 -13.76 6.36 -4.81
C SER A 15 -12.33 6.54 -4.29
N GLU A 16 -11.73 5.51 -3.69
CA GLU A 16 -10.32 5.57 -3.24
C GLU A 16 -9.35 5.68 -4.42
N VAL A 17 -9.62 5.01 -5.55
CA VAL A 17 -8.81 5.18 -6.78
C VAL A 17 -8.87 6.62 -7.29
N CYS A 18 -10.05 7.24 -7.31
CA CYS A 18 -10.19 8.66 -7.66
C CYS A 18 -9.49 9.59 -6.65
N PHE A 19 -9.51 9.24 -5.37
CA PHE A 19 -8.78 9.97 -4.33
C PHE A 19 -7.26 9.94 -4.59
N PHE A 20 -6.66 8.78 -4.85
CA PHE A 20 -5.24 8.69 -5.21
C PHE A 20 -4.92 9.36 -6.55
N PHE A 21 -5.84 9.35 -7.52
CA PHE A 21 -5.66 10.04 -8.79
C PHE A 21 -5.36 11.53 -8.60
N ALA A 22 -5.96 12.18 -7.60
CA ALA A 22 -5.67 13.59 -7.28
C ALA A 22 -4.22 13.80 -6.82
N PHE A 23 -3.65 12.87 -6.04
CA PHE A 23 -2.24 12.94 -5.63
C PHE A 23 -1.28 12.72 -6.81
N PHE A 24 -1.58 11.75 -7.68
CA PHE A 24 -0.81 11.56 -8.92
C PHE A 24 -0.89 12.79 -9.82
N TRP A 25 -2.07 13.39 -9.95
CA TRP A 25 -2.24 14.64 -10.70
C TRP A 25 -1.35 15.75 -10.14
N ALA A 26 -1.34 15.95 -8.82
CA ALA A 26 -0.48 16.95 -8.19
C ALA A 26 1.01 16.69 -8.47
N TYR A 27 1.47 15.44 -8.34
CA TYR A 27 2.84 15.04 -8.66
C TYR A 27 3.21 15.28 -10.13
N PHE A 28 2.35 14.88 -11.08
CA PHE A 28 2.61 15.08 -12.51
C PHE A 28 2.58 16.55 -12.89
N HIS A 29 1.67 17.33 -12.33
CA HIS A 29 1.63 18.77 -12.56
C HIS A 29 2.93 19.45 -12.13
N SER A 30 3.45 19.11 -10.95
CA SER A 30 4.71 19.70 -10.44
C SER A 30 5.97 19.17 -11.12
N SER A 31 5.98 17.91 -11.55
CA SER A 31 7.18 17.26 -12.12
C SER A 31 7.36 17.50 -13.62
N LEU A 32 6.26 17.61 -14.38
CA LEU A 32 6.32 17.83 -15.83
C LEU A 32 6.56 19.30 -16.20
N ALA A 33 6.21 20.24 -15.33
CA ALA A 33 6.43 21.68 -15.50
C ALA A 33 7.00 22.31 -14.21
N PRO A 34 8.26 22.00 -13.86
CA PRO A 34 8.87 22.47 -12.62
C PRO A 34 9.04 23.99 -12.62
N ASN A 35 8.63 24.64 -11.52
CA ASN A 35 8.76 26.09 -11.33
C ASN A 35 10.24 26.53 -11.26
N MET A 36 10.49 27.81 -11.56
CA MET A 36 11.83 28.40 -11.43
C MET A 36 12.34 28.38 -9.98
N ASP A 37 11.45 28.47 -9.00
CA ASP A 37 11.78 28.47 -7.57
C ASP A 37 12.42 27.15 -7.10
N ILE A 38 12.21 26.05 -7.82
CA ILE A 38 12.84 24.74 -7.55
C ILE A 38 14.02 24.43 -8.48
N GLY A 39 14.44 25.40 -9.30
CA GLY A 39 15.55 25.27 -10.26
C GLY A 39 15.15 24.84 -11.66
N SER A 40 13.85 24.85 -12.00
CA SER A 40 13.32 24.42 -13.30
C SER A 40 13.73 22.99 -13.69
N CYS A 41 13.95 22.12 -12.70
CA CYS A 41 14.29 20.71 -12.88
C CYS A 41 13.50 19.81 -11.94
N TRP A 42 13.41 18.53 -12.28
CA TRP A 42 12.82 17.51 -11.43
C TRP A 42 13.77 16.30 -11.32
N PRO A 43 14.14 15.85 -10.10
CA PRO A 43 13.83 16.44 -8.79
C PRO A 43 14.36 17.88 -8.60
N PRO A 44 13.79 18.66 -7.65
CA PRO A 44 14.31 19.98 -7.27
C PRO A 44 15.79 19.95 -6.88
N ILE A 45 16.48 21.08 -7.07
CA ILE A 45 17.87 21.24 -6.64
C ILE A 45 17.96 20.98 -5.11
N TYR A 46 19.03 20.29 -4.69
CA TYR A 46 19.30 19.90 -3.30
C TYR A 46 18.39 18.80 -2.72
N ILE A 47 17.49 18.22 -3.52
CA ILE A 47 16.76 17.01 -3.13
C ILE A 47 17.46 15.77 -3.69
N PHE A 48 17.86 14.87 -2.79
CA PHE A 48 18.45 13.59 -3.14
C PHE A 48 17.39 12.49 -3.00
N PRO A 49 16.77 12.05 -4.12
CA PRO A 49 15.71 11.06 -4.08
C PRO A 49 16.25 9.70 -3.61
N LEU A 50 15.37 8.90 -3.04
CA LEU A 50 15.66 7.51 -2.67
C LEU A 50 15.99 6.68 -3.92
N ASN A 51 16.92 5.73 -3.78
CA ASN A 51 17.24 4.83 -4.87
C ASN A 51 16.11 3.80 -5.06
N PRO A 52 15.44 3.76 -6.23
CA PRO A 52 14.30 2.86 -6.45
C PRO A 52 14.68 1.38 -6.41
N PHE A 53 15.96 1.02 -6.60
CA PHE A 53 16.45 -0.37 -6.60
C PHE A 53 16.81 -0.91 -5.21
N GLN A 54 16.60 -0.14 -4.15
CA GLN A 54 16.87 -0.54 -2.76
C GLN A 54 15.58 -0.94 -2.04
N ILE A 55 15.27 -0.29 -0.92
CA ILE A 55 14.06 -0.55 -0.12
C ILE A 55 12.77 -0.43 -0.94
N PRO A 56 12.60 0.54 -1.87
CA PRO A 56 11.39 0.62 -2.69
C PRO A 56 11.13 -0.64 -3.54
N LEU A 57 12.18 -1.21 -4.14
CA LEU A 57 12.07 -2.45 -4.93
C LEU A 57 11.70 -3.64 -4.04
N LEU A 58 12.30 -3.72 -2.85
CA LEU A 58 11.98 -4.76 -1.88
C LEU A 58 10.50 -4.65 -1.42
N ASN A 59 10.03 -3.46 -1.12
CA ASN A 59 8.63 -3.18 -0.75
C ASN A 59 7.66 -3.60 -1.87
N THR A 60 8.02 -3.35 -3.13
CA THR A 60 7.24 -3.82 -4.29
C THR A 60 7.17 -5.35 -4.34
N ALA A 61 8.31 -6.03 -4.16
CA ALA A 61 8.36 -7.50 -4.15
C ALA A 61 7.54 -8.10 -3.00
N ILE A 62 7.56 -7.47 -1.82
CA ILE A 62 6.77 -7.89 -0.65
C ILE A 62 5.26 -7.79 -0.93
N LEU A 63 4.79 -6.67 -1.49
CA LEU A 63 3.37 -6.51 -1.81
C LEU A 63 2.92 -7.52 -2.87
N LEU A 64 3.72 -7.76 -3.91
CA LEU A 64 3.43 -8.79 -4.92
C LEU A 64 3.38 -10.19 -4.31
N ALA A 65 4.34 -10.54 -3.46
CA ALA A 65 4.36 -11.81 -2.73
C ALA A 65 3.14 -11.97 -1.82
N SER A 66 2.71 -10.90 -1.15
CA SER A 66 1.49 -10.91 -0.32
C SER A 66 0.22 -11.15 -1.16
N GLY A 67 0.19 -10.66 -2.40
CA GLY A 67 -0.87 -10.96 -3.37
C GLY A 67 -0.95 -12.45 -3.73
N VAL A 68 0.20 -13.12 -3.86
CA VAL A 68 0.26 -14.57 -4.08
C VAL A 68 -0.20 -15.34 -2.84
N SER A 69 0.21 -14.95 -1.64
CA SER A 69 -0.18 -15.65 -0.41
C SER A 69 -1.67 -15.47 -0.07
N VAL A 70 -2.27 -14.29 -0.34
CA VAL A 70 -3.70 -14.08 -0.08
C VAL A 70 -4.59 -14.84 -1.09
N THR A 71 -4.14 -14.94 -2.35
CA THR A 71 -4.85 -15.75 -3.36
C THR A 71 -4.75 -17.25 -3.02
N TRP A 72 -3.61 -17.70 -2.50
CA TRP A 72 -3.47 -19.05 -1.94
C TRP A 72 -4.42 -19.29 -0.75
N ALA A 73 -4.56 -18.30 0.15
CA ALA A 73 -5.50 -18.40 1.27
C ALA A 73 -6.95 -18.52 0.79
N HIS A 74 -7.33 -17.72 -0.21
CA HIS A 74 -8.66 -17.77 -0.83
C HIS A 74 -8.95 -19.14 -1.46
N HIS A 75 -8.04 -19.68 -2.27
CA HIS A 75 -8.23 -21.02 -2.86
C HIS A 75 -8.24 -22.13 -1.81
N SER A 76 -7.45 -22.00 -0.74
CA SER A 76 -7.44 -22.97 0.35
C SER A 76 -8.77 -22.97 1.12
N LEU A 77 -9.39 -21.80 1.33
CA LEU A 77 -10.73 -21.67 1.91
C LEU A 77 -11.79 -22.33 1.05
N MET A 78 -11.81 -22.06 -0.26
CA MET A 78 -12.76 -22.68 -1.20
C MET A 78 -12.63 -24.21 -1.25
N ASN A 79 -11.43 -24.73 -1.06
CA ASN A 79 -11.16 -26.18 -1.02
C ASN A 79 -11.31 -26.80 0.38
N ASN A 80 -11.90 -26.09 1.35
CA ASN A 80 -12.07 -26.54 2.75
C ASN A 80 -10.76 -26.91 3.47
N ASN A 81 -9.61 -26.43 3.00
CA ASN A 81 -8.31 -26.65 3.63
C ASN A 81 -7.98 -25.50 4.60
N LEU A 82 -8.62 -25.52 5.77
CA LEU A 82 -8.48 -24.48 6.79
C LEU A 82 -7.04 -24.30 7.28
N LYS A 83 -6.28 -25.39 7.44
CA LYS A 83 -4.88 -25.31 7.89
C LYS A 83 -4.02 -24.51 6.91
N SER A 84 -4.16 -24.79 5.62
CA SER A 84 -3.46 -24.06 4.56
C SER A 84 -3.94 -22.61 4.46
N ALA A 85 -5.25 -22.36 4.59
CA ALA A 85 -5.80 -21.01 4.59
C ALA A 85 -5.28 -20.14 5.75
N ILE A 86 -5.25 -20.68 6.96
CA ILE A 86 -4.70 -19.99 8.14
C ILE A 86 -3.22 -19.69 7.94
N HIS A 87 -2.44 -20.67 7.48
CA HIS A 87 -0.99 -20.50 7.28
C HIS A 87 -0.66 -19.42 6.24
N SER A 88 -1.30 -19.48 5.08
CA SER A 88 -1.12 -18.50 4.00
C SER A 88 -1.63 -17.10 4.36
N MET A 89 -2.71 -17.01 5.13
CA MET A 89 -3.20 -15.73 5.68
C MET A 89 -2.20 -15.12 6.68
N ILE A 90 -1.59 -15.91 7.55
CA ILE A 90 -0.53 -15.44 8.47
C ILE A 90 0.67 -14.91 7.68
N ILE A 91 1.11 -15.61 6.63
CA ILE A 91 2.18 -15.13 5.74
C ILE A 91 1.81 -13.77 5.15
N THR A 92 0.61 -13.63 4.59
CA THR A 92 0.14 -12.36 4.00
C THR A 92 0.20 -11.20 5.00
N ILE A 93 -0.31 -11.41 6.21
CA ILE A 93 -0.33 -10.40 7.27
C ILE A 93 1.10 -10.04 7.69
N SER A 94 1.98 -11.04 7.85
CA SER A 94 3.39 -10.80 8.21
C SER A 94 4.13 -9.96 7.15
N LEU A 95 3.86 -10.20 5.86
CA LEU A 95 4.42 -9.42 4.76
C LEU A 95 3.91 -7.96 4.79
N GLY A 96 2.63 -7.74 5.11
CA GLY A 96 2.08 -6.39 5.29
C GLY A 96 2.70 -5.63 6.46
N PHE A 97 2.93 -6.29 7.60
CA PHE A 97 3.67 -5.70 8.72
C PHE A 97 5.13 -5.39 8.34
N TYR A 98 5.78 -6.31 7.62
CA TYR A 98 7.15 -6.12 7.17
C TYR A 98 7.29 -4.92 6.23
N PHE A 99 6.38 -4.77 5.25
CA PHE A 99 6.28 -3.58 4.42
C PHE A 99 6.15 -2.31 5.25
N THR A 100 5.29 -2.31 6.27
CA THR A 100 5.05 -1.11 7.12
C THR A 100 6.31 -0.69 7.88
N ILE A 101 7.08 -1.67 8.39
CA ILE A 101 8.35 -1.40 9.08
C ILE A 101 9.38 -0.82 8.10
N LEU A 102 9.51 -1.41 6.91
CA LEU A 102 10.43 -0.92 5.88
C LEU A 102 10.05 0.48 5.40
N GLN A 103 8.76 0.77 5.22
CA GLN A 103 8.29 2.10 4.85
C GLN A 103 8.60 3.14 5.93
N MET A 104 8.49 2.75 7.22
CA MET A 104 8.88 3.61 8.33
C MET A 104 10.40 3.87 8.35
N MET A 105 11.21 2.84 8.10
CA MET A 105 12.67 3.00 7.98
C MET A 105 13.04 3.94 6.83
N GLU A 106 12.40 3.78 5.67
CA GLU A 106 12.59 4.65 4.51
C GLU A 106 12.29 6.12 4.84
N TYR A 107 11.26 6.39 5.63
CA TYR A 107 10.93 7.75 6.07
C TYR A 107 11.95 8.32 7.06
N MET A 108 12.52 7.50 7.94
CA MET A 108 13.53 7.93 8.91
C MET A 108 14.89 8.18 8.26
N GLU A 109 15.21 7.47 7.16
CA GLU A 109 16.48 7.58 6.42
C GLU A 109 16.42 8.59 5.27
N ALA A 110 15.23 9.08 4.90
CA ALA A 110 15.06 10.05 3.83
C ALA A 110 15.84 11.34 4.12
N SER A 111 16.57 11.84 3.11
CA SER A 111 17.32 13.09 3.19
C SER A 111 16.46 14.36 3.11
N PHE A 112 15.15 14.19 2.91
CA PHE A 112 14.16 15.24 2.73
C PHE A 112 12.92 14.92 3.58
N SER A 113 12.17 15.96 3.93
CA SER A 113 10.98 15.94 4.78
C SER A 113 9.74 16.42 4.02
N ILE A 114 8.58 16.35 4.66
CA ILE A 114 7.31 16.83 4.07
C ILE A 114 7.32 18.33 3.78
N SER A 115 8.15 19.11 4.51
CA SER A 115 8.32 20.55 4.29
C SER A 115 9.31 20.90 3.17
N ASP A 116 10.04 19.92 2.63
CA ASP A 116 11.06 20.17 1.62
C ASP A 116 10.45 20.19 0.22
N SER A 117 9.99 21.39 -0.15
CA SER A 117 9.43 21.72 -1.46
C SER A 117 8.15 20.94 -1.84
N ILE A 118 7.71 21.15 -3.07
CA ILE A 118 6.61 20.37 -3.67
C ILE A 118 6.96 18.88 -3.81
N TYR A 119 8.25 18.53 -3.91
CA TYR A 119 8.68 17.13 -4.00
C TYR A 119 8.41 16.38 -2.70
N GLY A 120 8.87 16.90 -1.56
CA GLY A 120 8.66 16.27 -0.25
C GLY A 120 7.18 16.16 0.10
N SER A 121 6.41 17.23 -0.11
CA SER A 121 4.97 17.22 0.13
C SER A 121 4.21 16.20 -0.73
N THR A 122 4.45 16.16 -2.05
CA THR A 122 3.78 15.18 -2.93
C THR A 122 4.22 13.75 -2.62
N PHE A 123 5.51 13.53 -2.32
CA PHE A 123 6.03 12.22 -1.92
C PHE A 123 5.36 11.72 -0.65
N PHE A 124 5.53 12.41 0.48
CA PHE A 124 5.06 11.93 1.79
C PHE A 124 3.54 11.86 1.92
N VAL A 125 2.79 12.73 1.23
CA VAL A 125 1.32 12.64 1.21
C VAL A 125 0.87 11.41 0.44
N ALA A 126 1.38 11.19 -0.78
CA ALA A 126 0.97 10.05 -1.60
C ALA A 126 1.36 8.71 -0.97
N THR A 127 2.63 8.56 -0.56
CA THR A 127 3.13 7.33 0.07
C THR A 127 2.59 7.15 1.49
N GLY A 128 2.34 8.24 2.22
CA GLY A 128 1.74 8.23 3.56
C GLY A 128 0.30 7.73 3.55
N PHE A 129 -0.54 8.24 2.63
CA PHE A 129 -1.90 7.71 2.46
C PHE A 129 -1.89 6.26 2.00
N HIS A 130 -0.96 5.87 1.12
CA HIS A 130 -0.81 4.47 0.75
C HIS A 130 -0.42 3.60 1.95
N GLY A 131 0.54 4.02 2.78
CA GLY A 131 0.93 3.33 4.00
C GLY A 131 -0.23 3.17 4.99
N LEU A 132 -1.05 4.21 5.15
CA LEU A 132 -2.29 4.14 5.92
C LEU A 132 -3.24 3.06 5.36
N HIS A 133 -3.42 3.01 4.04
CA HIS A 133 -4.24 1.97 3.40
C HIS A 133 -3.69 0.55 3.64
N VAL A 134 -2.37 0.37 3.64
CA VAL A 134 -1.75 -0.93 3.97
C VAL A 134 -2.04 -1.32 5.43
N ILE A 135 -2.03 -0.38 6.37
CA ILE A 135 -2.40 -0.64 7.78
C ILE A 135 -3.89 -1.00 7.91
N ILE A 136 -4.78 -0.29 7.22
CA ILE A 136 -6.21 -0.66 7.19
C ILE A 136 -6.41 -2.04 6.56
N GLY A 137 -5.72 -2.34 5.47
CA GLY A 137 -5.77 -3.64 4.81
C GLY A 137 -5.27 -4.77 5.71
N SER A 138 -4.14 -4.58 6.40
CA SER A 138 -3.57 -5.60 7.29
C SER A 138 -4.45 -5.87 8.52
N THR A 139 -5.03 -4.82 9.11
CA THR A 139 -6.01 -4.98 10.21
C THR A 139 -7.29 -5.68 9.74
N PHE A 140 -7.76 -5.40 8.52
CA PHE A 140 -8.91 -6.11 7.95
C PHE A 140 -8.61 -7.60 7.70
N LEU A 141 -7.42 -7.91 7.17
CA LEU A 141 -6.97 -9.30 6.99
C LEU A 141 -6.79 -10.03 8.32
N LEU A 142 -6.31 -9.34 9.35
CA LEU A 142 -6.21 -9.90 10.71
C LEU A 142 -7.60 -10.27 11.25
N MET A 143 -8.61 -9.42 11.06
CA MET A 143 -9.99 -9.74 11.43
C MET A 143 -10.53 -10.93 10.62
N CYS A 144 -10.19 -11.04 9.34
CA CYS A 144 -10.52 -12.21 8.54
C CYS A 144 -9.83 -13.47 9.09
N LEU A 145 -8.54 -13.42 9.45
CA LEU A 145 -7.84 -14.56 10.06
C LEU A 145 -8.55 -15.05 11.33
N LEU A 146 -8.89 -14.15 12.24
CA LEU A 146 -9.62 -14.49 13.47
C LEU A 146 -10.96 -15.17 13.17
N ARG A 147 -11.68 -14.67 12.16
CA ARG A 147 -12.94 -15.27 11.69
C ARG A 147 -12.76 -16.64 11.04
N ILE A 148 -11.66 -16.89 10.32
CA ILE A 148 -11.31 -18.23 9.81
C ILE A 148 -11.10 -19.17 10.99
N MET A 149 -10.33 -18.77 12.01
CA MET A 149 -10.04 -19.58 13.18
C MET A 149 -11.29 -19.91 14.02
N MET A 150 -12.28 -19.01 14.04
CA MET A 150 -13.58 -19.23 14.69
C MET A 150 -14.59 -19.97 13.80
N ASN A 151 -14.19 -20.46 12.62
CA ASN A 151 -15.05 -21.13 11.65
C ASN A 151 -16.28 -20.30 11.22
N HIS A 152 -16.15 -18.96 11.15
CA HIS A 152 -17.24 -18.08 10.72
C HIS A 152 -17.45 -18.04 9.20
N PHE A 153 -16.48 -18.52 8.42
CA PHE A 153 -16.59 -18.60 6.96
C PHE A 153 -17.12 -19.98 6.55
N SER A 154 -18.17 -19.98 5.73
CA SER A 154 -18.62 -21.15 4.98
C SER A 154 -17.94 -21.18 3.62
N SER A 155 -17.71 -22.40 3.10
CA SER A 155 -17.37 -22.63 1.69
C SER A 155 -18.60 -22.55 0.79
#